data_AF-A0A947A2C7-F1
#
_entry.id   AF-A0A947A2C7-F1
#
_cell.length_a   1.000
_cell.length_b   1.000
_cell.length_c   1.000
_cell.angle_alpha   90.00
_cell.angle_beta   90.00
_cell.angle_gamma   90.00
#
_symmetry.space_group_name_H-M   'P 1'
#
loop_
_entity.id
_entity.type
_entity.pdbx_description
1 polymer ?
#
loop_
_entity_poly.entity_id
_entity_poly.type
_entity_poly.pdbx_seq_one_letter_code
_entity_poly.pdbx_strand_id
1 'polypeptide(L)'
;RFNIDAEKIIVGGSSAGAEAVLNAVYNPDLMFDNPGVYSDIRISAVISLAGAVVDARYLSEAESIPGIFFHGTDDNLVPYATAPHHYCKNSEPGYIILDGSKTIVDRLKNFDTSYLFYSFENARHEISGMPFDYLPEVFKFLKKVVFENNKIQSTVYK
;
A
#
# COMPACT_ATOMS: atom_id res chain seq x y z
N ARG A 1 -27.14 7.61 12.57
CA ARG A 1 -25.74 7.22 12.86
C ARG A 1 -25.47 5.93 12.09
N PHE A 2 -24.32 5.76 11.43
CA PHE A 2 -24.12 4.75 10.38
C PHE A 2 -23.74 3.33 10.86
N ASN A 3 -23.71 3.05 12.17
CA ASN A 3 -23.31 1.74 12.76
C ASN A 3 -21.97 1.20 12.22
N ILE A 4 -21.01 2.08 11.98
CA ILE A 4 -19.66 1.74 11.52
C ILE A 4 -18.82 1.36 12.75
N ASP A 5 -18.13 0.24 12.67
CA ASP A 5 -17.08 -0.13 13.62
C ASP A 5 -15.81 0.67 13.30
N ALA A 6 -15.47 1.63 14.15
CA ALA A 6 -14.32 2.52 13.98
C ALA A 6 -12.98 1.78 14.13
N GLU A 7 -12.98 0.56 14.67
CA GLU A 7 -11.78 -0.27 14.84
C GLU A 7 -11.48 -1.13 13.59
N LYS A 8 -12.35 -1.10 12.58
CA LYS A 8 -12.29 -1.96 11.38
C LYS A 8 -12.28 -1.16 10.08
N ILE A 9 -11.68 0.02 10.10
CA ILE A 9 -11.59 0.90 8.92
C ILE A 9 -10.53 0.36 7.95
N ILE A 10 -10.92 0.16 6.70
CA ILE A 10 -10.03 -0.26 5.62
C ILE A 10 -10.02 0.86 4.58
N VAL A 11 -8.83 1.33 4.20
CA VAL A 11 -8.67 2.37 3.19
C VAL A 11 -8.04 1.79 1.94
N GLY A 12 -8.34 2.37 0.80
CA GLY A 12 -7.73 1.94 -0.44
C GLY A 12 -7.79 2.99 -1.52
N GLY A 13 -6.92 2.83 -2.51
CA GLY A 13 -6.79 3.75 -3.61
C GLY A 13 -6.14 3.12 -4.83
N SER A 14 -6.21 3.86 -5.93
CA SER A 14 -5.62 3.53 -7.22
C SER A 14 -4.70 4.66 -7.67
N SER A 15 -3.51 4.32 -8.19
CA SER A 15 -2.54 5.29 -8.69
C SER A 15 -2.26 6.39 -7.65
N ALA A 16 -2.44 7.67 -7.98
CA ALA A 16 -2.32 8.79 -7.03
C ALA A 16 -3.19 8.64 -5.76
N GLY A 17 -4.36 7.99 -5.86
CA GLY A 17 -5.18 7.66 -4.70
C GLY A 17 -4.54 6.60 -3.80
N ALA A 18 -3.82 5.64 -4.40
CA ALA A 18 -3.05 4.63 -3.67
C ALA A 18 -1.87 5.27 -2.95
N GLU A 19 -1.15 6.19 -3.62
CA GLU A 19 -0.08 6.98 -2.99
C GLU A 19 -0.60 7.80 -1.80
N ALA A 20 -1.76 8.45 -1.94
CA ALA A 20 -2.36 9.23 -0.87
C ALA A 20 -2.66 8.36 0.37
N VAL A 21 -3.33 7.22 0.20
CA VAL A 21 -3.67 6.35 1.34
C VAL A 21 -2.43 5.69 1.94
N LEU A 22 -1.46 5.27 1.11
CA LEU A 22 -0.22 4.67 1.60
C LEU A 22 0.58 5.66 2.43
N ASN A 23 0.74 6.89 1.98
CA ASN A 23 1.50 7.89 2.73
C ASN A 23 0.78 8.32 4.02
N ALA A 24 -0.56 8.43 3.99
CA ALA A 24 -1.32 8.73 5.19
C ALA A 24 -1.20 7.63 6.27
N VAL A 25 -1.08 6.36 5.85
CA VAL A 25 -1.03 5.20 6.74
C VAL A 25 0.40 4.86 7.18
N TYR A 26 1.33 4.80 6.23
CA TYR A 26 2.70 4.31 6.47
C TYR A 26 3.74 5.40 6.61
N ASN A 27 3.42 6.66 6.32
CA ASN A 27 4.33 7.81 6.46
C ASN A 27 3.67 8.95 7.28
N PRO A 28 2.91 8.69 8.36
CA PRO A 28 2.12 9.73 9.03
C PRO A 28 2.99 10.87 9.57
N ASP A 29 4.15 10.56 10.15
CA ASP A 29 5.11 11.56 10.65
C ASP A 29 5.72 12.43 9.56
N LEU A 30 5.75 11.93 8.31
CA LEU A 30 6.21 12.70 7.16
C LEU A 30 5.08 13.55 6.55
N MET A 31 3.83 13.08 6.65
CA MET A 31 2.67 13.72 6.01
C MET A 31 1.96 14.75 6.89
N PHE A 32 2.04 14.62 8.21
CA PHE A 32 1.26 15.42 9.15
C PHE A 32 2.16 16.06 10.21
N ASP A 33 2.00 17.37 10.44
CA ASP A 33 2.72 18.09 11.50
C ASP A 33 2.37 17.59 12.91
N ASN A 34 1.14 17.09 13.08
CA ASN A 34 0.66 16.53 14.34
C ASN A 34 -0.24 15.30 14.07
N PRO A 35 0.36 14.12 13.79
CA PRO A 35 -0.39 12.91 13.45
C PRO A 35 -1.29 12.44 14.60
N GLY A 36 -0.98 12.82 15.85
CA GLY A 36 -1.77 12.48 17.04
C GLY A 36 -3.21 13.02 17.02
N VAL A 37 -3.52 14.02 16.19
CA VAL A 37 -4.91 14.49 15.99
C VAL A 37 -5.81 13.40 15.39
N TYR A 38 -5.22 12.43 14.70
CA TYR A 38 -5.93 11.32 14.04
C TYR A 38 -5.82 10.00 14.82
N SER A 39 -5.34 10.01 16.08
CA SER A 39 -5.14 8.79 16.88
C SER A 39 -6.41 7.98 17.14
N ASP A 40 -7.57 8.63 17.05
CA ASP A 40 -8.88 7.99 17.23
C ASP A 40 -9.32 7.22 15.98
N ILE A 41 -8.64 7.39 14.84
CA ILE A 41 -8.91 6.67 13.59
C ILE A 41 -7.96 5.48 13.51
N ARG A 42 -8.50 4.27 13.61
CA ARG A 42 -7.72 3.03 13.54
C ARG A 42 -7.91 2.35 12.19
N ILE A 43 -6.93 2.53 11.31
CA ILE A 43 -6.88 1.84 10.03
C ILE A 43 -6.38 0.41 10.26
N SER A 44 -7.19 -0.57 9.89
CA SER A 44 -6.87 -2.00 10.10
C SER A 44 -6.22 -2.65 8.90
N ALA A 45 -6.38 -2.08 7.70
CA ALA A 45 -5.67 -2.49 6.51
C ALA A 45 -5.67 -1.40 5.44
N VAL A 46 -4.71 -1.48 4.52
CA VAL A 46 -4.62 -0.64 3.32
C VAL A 46 -4.68 -1.49 2.05
N ILE A 47 -5.35 -0.98 1.01
CA ILE A 47 -5.39 -1.58 -0.34
C ILE A 47 -4.76 -0.61 -1.34
N SER A 48 -3.68 -1.01 -1.97
CA SER A 48 -2.96 -0.22 -2.97
C SER A 48 -3.04 -0.89 -4.35
N LEU A 49 -3.58 -0.16 -5.32
CA LEU A 49 -3.57 -0.52 -6.73
C LEU A 49 -2.57 0.41 -7.44
N ALA A 50 -1.35 -0.08 -7.67
CA ALA A 50 -0.23 0.65 -8.26
C ALA A 50 0.10 1.99 -7.57
N GLY A 51 0.35 1.95 -6.26
CA GLY A 51 0.80 3.10 -5.47
C GLY A 51 2.22 2.95 -4.93
N ALA A 52 2.73 4.04 -4.35
CA ALA A 52 4.03 4.12 -3.70
C ALA A 52 4.00 5.04 -2.45
N VAL A 53 4.97 4.87 -1.56
CA VAL A 53 5.25 5.83 -0.47
C VAL A 53 6.39 6.77 -0.86
N VAL A 54 6.43 7.96 -0.25
CA VAL A 54 7.53 8.92 -0.45
C VAL A 54 8.83 8.39 0.13
N ASP A 55 8.78 7.75 1.30
CA ASP A 55 9.98 7.20 1.92
C ASP A 55 9.63 6.00 2.81
N ALA A 56 10.00 4.81 2.35
CA ALA A 56 9.74 3.58 3.07
C ALA A 56 10.47 3.51 4.42
N ARG A 57 11.47 4.37 4.69
CA ARG A 57 12.12 4.42 6.01
C ARG A 57 11.17 4.88 7.12
N TYR A 58 10.14 5.66 6.79
CA TYR A 58 9.08 6.08 7.73
C TYR A 58 8.05 4.99 8.01
N LEU A 59 7.97 3.95 7.17
CA LEU A 59 7.22 2.75 7.54
C LEU A 59 8.02 2.01 8.61
N SER A 60 7.67 2.22 9.87
CA SER A 60 8.25 1.52 11.02
C SER A 60 7.38 0.33 11.43
N GLU A 61 7.86 -0.47 12.39
CA GLU A 61 7.08 -1.57 12.97
C GLU A 61 5.79 -1.06 13.63
N ALA A 62 5.79 0.12 14.25
CA ALA A 62 4.63 0.70 14.92
C ALA A 62 3.50 1.10 13.96
N GLU A 63 3.86 1.60 12.77
CA GLU A 63 2.95 1.99 11.69
C GLU A 63 2.63 0.81 10.76
N SER A 64 3.24 -0.36 10.98
CA SER A 64 3.03 -1.52 10.12
C SER A 64 1.65 -2.13 10.36
N ILE A 65 0.75 -1.90 9.41
CA ILE A 65 -0.57 -2.53 9.36
C ILE A 65 -0.69 -3.44 8.13
N PRO A 66 -1.63 -4.41 8.14
CA PRO A 66 -1.87 -5.28 7.00
C PRO A 66 -2.09 -4.54 5.68
N GLY A 67 -1.47 -5.03 4.61
CA GLY A 67 -1.56 -4.40 3.28
C GLY A 67 -1.92 -5.37 2.16
N ILE A 68 -2.74 -4.92 1.22
CA ILE A 68 -3.04 -5.62 -0.02
C ILE A 68 -2.52 -4.78 -1.19
N PHE A 69 -1.73 -5.39 -2.06
CA PHE A 69 -1.01 -4.69 -3.12
C PHE A 69 -1.21 -5.37 -4.47
N PHE A 70 -1.53 -4.59 -5.49
CA PHE A 70 -1.53 -4.99 -6.89
C PHE A 70 -0.61 -4.05 -7.64
N HIS A 71 0.40 -4.56 -8.35
CA HIS A 71 1.35 -3.72 -9.06
C HIS A 71 1.96 -4.46 -10.25
N GLY A 72 2.04 -3.80 -11.42
CA GLY A 72 2.77 -4.30 -12.58
C GLY A 72 4.28 -4.11 -12.42
N THR A 73 5.09 -5.10 -12.82
CA THR A 73 6.55 -5.00 -12.69
C THR A 73 7.17 -3.93 -13.59
N ASP A 74 6.47 -3.61 -14.68
CA ASP A 74 6.90 -2.66 -15.72
C ASP A 74 6.03 -1.39 -15.68
N ASP A 75 5.41 -1.10 -14.54
CA ASP A 75 4.66 0.15 -14.34
C ASP A 75 5.56 1.33 -14.70
N ASN A 76 5.09 2.11 -15.66
CA ASN A 76 5.83 3.19 -16.30
C ASN A 76 5.50 4.57 -15.72
N LEU A 77 4.62 4.64 -14.72
CA LEU A 77 4.22 5.87 -14.04
C LEU A 77 4.62 5.83 -12.57
N VAL A 78 4.12 4.85 -11.82
CA VAL A 78 4.44 4.65 -10.40
C VAL A 78 5.47 3.53 -10.31
N PRO A 79 6.58 3.69 -9.57
CA PRO A 79 7.60 2.65 -9.54
C PRO A 79 7.11 1.40 -8.80
N TYR A 80 7.38 0.23 -9.36
CA TYR A 80 7.07 -1.07 -8.74
C TYR A 80 7.86 -1.32 -7.44
N ALA A 81 9.14 -0.95 -7.47
CA ALA A 81 10.08 -0.97 -6.36
C ALA A 81 10.55 0.45 -6.06
N THR A 82 11.80 0.65 -5.65
CA THR A 82 12.36 1.98 -5.41
C THR A 82 12.88 2.58 -6.72
N ALA A 83 12.28 3.67 -7.20
CA ALA A 83 12.75 4.38 -8.38
C ALA A 83 12.28 5.85 -8.40
N PRO A 84 12.81 6.70 -9.30
CA PRO A 84 12.23 8.01 -9.55
C PRO A 84 10.78 7.90 -10.01
N HIS A 85 9.91 8.77 -9.50
CA HIS A 85 8.55 8.94 -9.98
C HIS A 85 8.56 9.21 -11.49
N HIS A 86 7.70 8.52 -12.25
CA HIS A 86 7.66 8.53 -13.72
C HIS A 86 9.00 8.18 -14.39
N TYR A 87 9.97 7.60 -13.67
CA TYR A 87 11.32 7.28 -14.15
C TYR A 87 12.04 8.48 -14.80
N CYS A 88 11.71 9.68 -14.35
CA CYS A 88 12.28 10.92 -14.87
C CYS A 88 13.75 11.08 -14.47
N LYS A 89 14.47 11.93 -15.21
CA LYS A 89 15.87 12.26 -14.92
C LYS A 89 15.95 13.17 -13.70
N ASN A 90 17.08 13.14 -13.00
CA ASN A 90 17.34 14.02 -11.84
C ASN A 90 17.28 15.53 -12.15
N SER A 91 17.41 15.92 -13.42
CA SER A 91 17.29 17.29 -13.89
C SER A 91 15.85 17.72 -14.22
N GLU A 92 14.89 16.80 -14.21
CA GLU A 92 13.51 17.07 -14.62
C GLU A 92 12.64 17.49 -13.41
N PRO A 93 11.71 18.45 -13.59
CA PRO A 93 10.76 18.80 -12.55
C PRO A 93 9.95 17.58 -12.08
N GLY A 94 9.74 17.47 -10.77
CA GLY A 94 9.04 16.32 -10.20
C GLY A 94 9.93 15.09 -9.99
N TYR A 95 11.26 15.23 -10.13
CA TYR A 95 12.18 14.18 -9.69
C TYR A 95 12.12 13.99 -8.18
N ILE A 96 11.50 12.88 -7.80
CA ILE A 96 11.39 12.38 -6.43
C ILE A 96 11.56 10.86 -6.49
N ILE A 97 12.35 10.29 -5.58
CA ILE A 97 12.41 8.84 -5.43
C ILE A 97 11.19 8.42 -4.62
N LEU A 98 10.47 7.42 -5.12
CA LEU A 98 9.36 6.78 -4.42
C LEU A 98 9.65 5.30 -4.21
N ASP A 99 9.02 4.73 -3.19
CA ASP A 99 9.11 3.33 -2.83
C ASP A 99 7.78 2.63 -3.12
N GLY A 100 7.76 1.83 -4.19
CA GLY A 100 6.60 1.07 -4.64
C GLY A 100 6.22 -0.12 -3.78
N SER A 101 5.15 -0.81 -4.21
CA SER A 101 4.60 -1.99 -3.54
C SER A 101 5.63 -3.05 -3.19
N LYS A 102 6.64 -3.31 -4.05
CA LYS A 102 7.68 -4.31 -3.75
C LYS A 102 8.51 -3.92 -2.54
N THR A 103 8.94 -2.66 -2.47
CA THR A 103 9.75 -2.14 -1.35
C THR A 103 8.92 -2.11 -0.06
N ILE A 104 7.65 -1.70 -0.14
CA ILE A 104 6.73 -1.70 1.00
C ILE A 104 6.53 -3.13 1.54
N VAL A 105 6.25 -4.09 0.65
CA VAL A 105 6.02 -5.50 1.02
C VAL A 105 7.27 -6.12 1.65
N ASP A 106 8.47 -5.80 1.17
CA ASP A 106 9.71 -6.28 1.78
C ASP A 106 9.87 -5.79 3.23
N ARG A 107 9.46 -4.54 3.52
CA ARG A 107 9.44 -4.03 4.90
C ARG A 107 8.38 -4.70 5.76
N LEU A 108 7.15 -4.83 5.26
CA LEU A 108 6.08 -5.54 5.98
C LEU A 108 6.49 -6.99 6.29
N LYS A 109 7.19 -7.64 5.36
CA LYS A 109 7.76 -8.97 5.58
C LYS A 109 8.76 -8.97 6.74
N ASN A 110 9.67 -8.01 6.77
CA ASN A 110 10.69 -7.90 7.81
C ASN A 110 10.10 -7.60 9.20
N PHE A 111 9.00 -6.85 9.27
CA PHE A 111 8.25 -6.58 10.50
C PHE A 111 7.25 -7.68 10.87
N ASP A 112 7.25 -8.79 10.11
CA ASP A 112 6.36 -9.91 10.36
C ASP A 112 4.86 -9.54 10.24
N THR A 113 4.57 -8.45 9.52
CA THR A 113 3.23 -7.89 9.29
C THR A 113 2.54 -8.64 8.14
N SER A 114 1.22 -8.77 8.21
CA SER A 114 0.46 -9.47 7.18
C SER A 114 0.41 -8.69 5.86
N TYR A 115 0.52 -9.38 4.74
CA TYR A 115 0.30 -8.78 3.42
C TYR A 115 -0.19 -9.78 2.38
N LEU A 116 -0.88 -9.26 1.37
CA LEU A 116 -1.21 -9.96 0.14
C LEU A 116 -0.69 -9.15 -1.05
N PHE A 117 0.26 -9.68 -1.80
CA PHE A 117 0.88 -8.97 -2.91
C PHE A 117 0.71 -9.74 -4.22
N TYR A 118 0.06 -9.13 -5.19
CA TYR A 118 0.01 -9.56 -6.58
C TYR A 118 1.00 -8.74 -7.41
N SER A 119 2.05 -9.40 -7.89
CA SER A 119 3.03 -8.86 -8.82
C SER A 119 2.73 -9.38 -10.22
N PHE A 120 2.40 -8.47 -11.14
CA PHE A 120 2.05 -8.82 -12.52
C PHE A 120 3.26 -8.59 -13.43
N GLU A 121 3.84 -9.68 -13.94
CA GLU A 121 5.04 -9.66 -14.75
C GLU A 121 4.76 -9.02 -16.12
N ASN A 122 5.64 -8.11 -16.55
CA ASN A 122 5.54 -7.35 -17.81
C ASN A 122 4.30 -6.44 -17.93
N ALA A 123 3.47 -6.36 -16.89
CA ALA A 123 2.32 -5.47 -16.84
C ALA A 123 2.75 -4.06 -16.42
N ARG A 124 2.03 -3.06 -16.90
CA ARG A 124 2.31 -1.65 -16.61
C ARG A 124 1.25 -1.07 -15.67
N HIS A 125 0.98 0.24 -15.81
CA HIS A 125 0.09 0.97 -14.92
C HIS A 125 -1.40 0.56 -15.02
N GLU A 126 -1.81 -0.26 -16.00
CA GLU A 126 -3.17 -0.78 -16.10
C GLU A 126 -3.61 -1.61 -14.89
N ILE A 127 -2.64 -2.14 -14.12
CA ILE A 127 -2.89 -2.88 -12.87
C ILE A 127 -3.45 -1.97 -11.76
N SER A 128 -3.39 -0.64 -11.94
CA SER A 128 -4.08 0.33 -11.07
C SER A 128 -5.62 0.19 -11.10
N GLY A 129 -6.18 -0.48 -12.11
CA GLY A 129 -7.62 -0.72 -12.22
C GLY A 129 -8.19 -1.58 -11.10
N MET A 130 -9.52 -1.51 -10.90
CA MET A 130 -10.19 -2.31 -9.88
C MET A 130 -10.00 -3.81 -10.18
N PRO A 131 -9.43 -4.61 -9.26
CA PRO A 131 -9.10 -6.02 -9.52
C PRO A 131 -10.32 -6.94 -9.35
N PHE A 132 -11.33 -6.84 -10.21
CA PHE A 132 -12.61 -7.55 -10.06
C PHE A 132 -12.43 -9.07 -9.95
N ASP A 133 -11.53 -9.63 -10.76
CA ASP A 133 -11.23 -11.07 -10.78
C ASP A 133 -10.55 -11.56 -9.50
N TYR A 134 -9.98 -10.66 -8.69
CA TYR A 134 -9.25 -10.96 -7.46
C TYR A 134 -9.98 -10.51 -6.18
N LEU A 135 -11.20 -9.95 -6.32
CA LEU A 135 -12.02 -9.60 -5.16
C LEU A 135 -12.25 -10.76 -4.18
N PRO A 136 -12.48 -12.01 -4.62
CA PRO A 136 -12.62 -13.13 -3.69
C PRO A 136 -11.40 -13.30 -2.77
N GLU A 137 -10.20 -13.13 -3.29
CA GLU A 137 -8.94 -13.24 -2.55
C GLU A 137 -8.72 -12.03 -1.64
N VAL A 138 -9.04 -10.83 -2.10
CA VAL A 138 -9.05 -9.60 -1.28
C VAL A 138 -9.96 -9.79 -0.07
N PHE A 139 -11.21 -10.20 -0.28
CA PHE A 139 -12.17 -10.40 0.81
C PHE A 139 -11.78 -11.56 1.74
N LYS A 140 -11.21 -12.63 1.20
CA LYS A 140 -10.68 -13.74 2.01
C LYS A 140 -9.53 -13.29 2.90
N PHE A 141 -8.61 -12.48 2.38
CA PHE A 141 -7.53 -11.92 3.18
C PHE A 141 -8.07 -11.00 4.27
N LEU A 142 -8.93 -10.05 3.93
CA LEU A 142 -9.52 -9.13 4.92
C LEU A 142 -10.27 -9.88 6.01
N LYS A 143 -11.11 -10.85 5.65
CA LYS A 143 -11.80 -11.71 6.63
C LYS A 143 -10.82 -12.36 7.59
N LYS A 144 -9.80 -13.05 7.06
CA LYS A 144 -8.85 -13.80 7.88
C LYS A 144 -7.99 -12.89 8.74
N VAL A 145 -7.47 -11.80 8.17
CA VAL A 145 -6.47 -10.95 8.82
C VAL A 145 -7.10 -9.88 9.69
N VAL A 146 -8.07 -9.14 9.16
CA VAL A 146 -8.68 -8.00 9.86
C VAL A 146 -9.76 -8.46 10.85
N PHE A 147 -10.58 -9.45 10.49
CA PHE A 147 -11.72 -9.85 11.32
C PHE A 147 -11.46 -11.07 12.20
N GLU A 148 -10.62 -12.01 11.76
CA GLU A 148 -10.28 -13.23 12.51
C GLU A 148 -8.88 -13.19 13.15
N ASN A 149 -8.11 -12.11 12.93
CA ASN A 149 -6.75 -11.92 13.48
C ASN A 149 -5.74 -13.02 13.12
N ASN A 150 -5.92 -13.67 11.97
CA ASN A 150 -4.93 -14.59 11.42
C ASN A 150 -3.77 -13.81 10.78
N LYS A 151 -2.59 -14.43 10.75
CA LYS A 151 -1.42 -13.87 10.09
C LYS A 151 -1.21 -14.50 8.72
N ILE A 152 -1.04 -13.67 7.69
CA ILE A 152 -0.84 -14.10 6.29
C ILE A 152 0.20 -13.22 5.62
N GLN A 153 1.26 -13.84 5.10
CA GLN A 153 2.21 -13.19 4.18
C GLN A 153 2.20 -13.98 2.88
N SER A 154 1.71 -13.36 1.79
CA SER A 154 1.54 -14.04 0.51
C SER A 154 1.96 -13.15 -0.64
N THR A 155 2.81 -13.69 -1.50
CA THR A 155 3.18 -13.07 -2.78
C THR A 155 2.78 -14.00 -3.91
N VAL A 156 2.02 -13.47 -4.87
CA VAL A 156 1.52 -14.15 -6.05
C VAL A 156 2.13 -13.46 -7.27
N TYR A 157 2.83 -14.22 -8.10
CA TYR A 157 3.34 -13.76 -9.39
C TYR A 157 2.34 -14.16 -10.48
N LYS A 158 2.03 -13.22 -11.37
CA LYS A 158 1.04 -13.35 -12.45
C LYS A 158 1.63 -13.02 -13.79
#